data_AF-A0A2I1RGC3-F1
#
_entry.id   AF-A0A2I1RGC3-F1
#
_cell.length_a   1.000
_cell.length_b   1.000
_cell.length_c   1.000
_cell.angle_alpha   90.00
_cell.angle_beta   90.00
_cell.angle_gamma   90.00
#
_symmetry.space_group_name_H-M   'P 1'
#
loop_
_entity.id
_entity.type
_entity.pdbx_description
1 polymer ?
#
loop_
_entity_poly.entity_id
_entity_poly.type
_entity_poly.pdbx_seq_one_letter_code
_entity_poly.pdbx_strand_id
1 'polypeptide(L)'
;MHRMNWLSYSLKDLMDNEEDFEAAYRINLTKDGLFPCSQVSIIRDRGFYNLSIGEGEIPVFPTRECWFLCDYFVRSEKLWDMVQLQFTYHYSIFGSAPLRGLDFSKALDIALKEKKYISKFYHPESLEDDIFSSLVFKITSKKNMMQLEVWEYKVNSRHVYYMHALSEDNFQTLTHLDGATIQFTNSEVQDLLFTDEKVKGKNYSKVFRLDGSISFSYLHEIARIFLPLKDLYEEAFNVETFKNCSL
;
A
#
# COMPACT_ATOMS: atom_id res chain seq x y z
N MET A 1 -6.97 21.36 -3.74
CA MET A 1 -6.03 20.27 -3.42
C MET A 1 -5.39 20.63 -2.08
N HIS A 2 -5.77 19.96 -0.99
CA HIS A 2 -5.13 20.23 0.30
C HIS A 2 -3.71 19.67 0.28
N ARG A 3 -2.70 20.46 0.64
CA ARG A 3 -1.29 20.02 0.74
C ARG A 3 -0.80 20.19 2.15
N MET A 4 0.11 19.39 2.64
CA MET A 4 0.60 19.59 4.00
C MET A 4 1.47 20.87 4.11
N ASN A 5 1.40 21.66 5.21
CA ASN A 5 2.11 22.95 5.34
C ASN A 5 3.43 22.80 6.13
N TRP A 6 4.52 22.61 5.41
CA TRP A 6 5.82 22.28 5.99
C TRP A 6 6.69 23.50 6.34
N LEU A 7 6.31 24.71 5.89
CA LEU A 7 7.18 25.89 5.94
C LEU A 7 7.20 26.60 7.31
N SER A 8 6.46 26.08 8.31
CA SER A 8 6.34 26.70 9.63
C SER A 8 7.34 26.20 10.68
N TYR A 9 8.13 25.16 10.39
CA TYR A 9 9.05 24.55 11.38
C TYR A 9 10.51 24.75 10.99
N SER A 10 11.34 25.21 11.93
CA SER A 10 12.80 25.26 11.71
C SER A 10 13.42 23.88 11.90
N LEU A 11 14.59 23.65 11.31
CA LEU A 11 15.32 22.38 11.47
C LEU A 11 15.68 22.09 12.94
N LYS A 12 15.86 23.15 13.73
CA LYS A 12 16.13 23.05 15.16
C LYS A 12 14.88 22.59 15.92
N ASP A 13 13.72 23.15 15.61
CA ASP A 13 12.45 22.71 16.21
C ASP A 13 12.19 21.23 15.88
N LEU A 14 12.53 20.77 14.68
CA LEU A 14 12.38 19.36 14.29
C LEU A 14 13.31 18.41 15.05
N MET A 15 14.55 18.82 15.35
CA MET A 15 15.51 18.01 16.11
C MET A 15 15.21 17.98 17.61
N ASP A 16 14.80 19.12 18.18
CA ASP A 16 14.42 19.19 19.59
C ASP A 16 13.15 18.37 19.88
N ASN A 17 12.32 18.11 18.86
CA ASN A 17 11.10 17.28 18.94
C ASN A 17 11.34 15.76 18.83
N GLU A 18 12.57 15.28 18.60
CA GLU A 18 12.83 13.83 18.45
C GLU A 18 12.51 13.06 19.73
N GLU A 19 12.93 13.56 20.89
CA GLU A 19 12.71 12.88 22.18
C GLU A 19 11.21 12.83 22.55
N ASP A 20 10.50 13.95 22.40
CA ASP A 20 9.06 14.05 22.66
C ASP A 20 8.27 13.17 21.68
N PHE A 21 8.66 13.17 20.40
CA PHE A 21 8.11 12.26 19.41
C PHE A 21 8.33 10.81 19.81
N GLU A 22 9.57 10.37 20.08
CA GLU A 22 9.85 8.98 20.41
C GLU A 22 9.10 8.53 21.67
N ALA A 23 8.97 9.41 22.67
CA ALA A 23 8.20 9.14 23.88
C ALA A 23 6.71 8.94 23.58
N ALA A 24 6.07 9.84 22.83
CA ALA A 24 4.65 9.76 22.50
C ALA A 24 4.33 8.66 21.46
N TYR A 25 5.22 8.48 20.49
CA TYR A 25 5.06 7.58 19.35
C TYR A 25 5.21 6.11 19.76
N ARG A 26 6.24 5.77 20.54
CA ARG A 26 6.53 4.38 20.92
C ARG A 26 5.46 3.76 21.81
N ILE A 27 4.84 4.55 22.69
CA ILE A 27 3.83 4.04 23.64
C ILE A 27 2.58 3.54 22.91
N ASN A 28 2.24 4.15 21.78
CA ASN A 28 1.03 3.83 21.02
C ASN A 28 1.32 3.06 19.73
N LEU A 29 2.57 2.68 19.49
CA LEU A 29 2.95 1.87 18.34
C LEU A 29 2.32 0.48 18.44
N THR A 30 1.67 0.04 17.39
CA THR A 30 1.15 -1.31 17.30
C THR A 30 2.30 -2.32 17.12
N LYS A 31 2.01 -3.61 17.36
CA LYS A 31 2.95 -4.72 17.06
C LYS A 31 3.41 -4.76 15.60
N ASP A 32 2.65 -4.11 14.71
CA ASP A 32 2.87 -4.04 13.28
C ASP A 32 3.82 -2.87 12.91
N GLY A 33 4.28 -2.08 13.89
CA GLY A 33 5.12 -0.91 13.67
C GLY A 33 4.37 0.31 13.12
N LEU A 34 3.03 0.30 13.23
CA LEU A 34 2.14 1.35 12.76
C LEU A 34 1.52 2.10 13.93
N PHE A 35 1.20 3.38 13.71
CA PHE A 35 0.57 4.25 14.68
C PHE A 35 -0.89 4.54 14.28
N PRO A 36 -1.87 4.42 15.20
CA PRO A 36 -3.27 4.70 14.91
C PRO A 36 -3.51 6.17 14.55
N CYS A 37 -4.08 6.43 13.38
CA CYS A 37 -4.35 7.80 12.92
C CYS A 37 -5.46 8.48 13.74
N SER A 38 -6.34 7.73 14.40
CA SER A 38 -7.30 8.27 15.37
C SER A 38 -6.66 9.01 16.56
N GLN A 39 -5.35 8.81 16.80
CA GLN A 39 -4.58 9.55 17.80
C GLN A 39 -3.81 10.75 17.23
N VAL A 40 -3.93 11.00 15.93
CA VAL A 40 -3.26 12.10 15.23
C VAL A 40 -4.30 13.16 14.85
N SER A 41 -4.08 14.37 15.34
CA SER A 41 -4.91 15.53 15.04
C SER A 41 -4.59 16.07 13.64
N ILE A 42 -5.63 16.41 12.88
CA ILE A 42 -5.51 17.09 11.58
C ILE A 42 -5.84 18.57 11.76
N ILE A 43 -4.84 19.43 11.68
CA ILE A 43 -5.01 20.89 11.78
C ILE A 43 -5.06 21.47 10.36
N ARG A 44 -6.21 21.99 9.92
CA ARG A 44 -6.37 22.53 8.56
C ARG A 44 -6.24 24.05 8.53
N ASP A 45 -5.46 24.57 7.58
CA ASP A 45 -5.34 26.01 7.34
C ASP A 45 -5.22 26.31 5.84
N ARG A 46 -6.11 27.15 5.30
CA ARG A 46 -6.04 27.75 3.94
C ARG A 46 -5.61 26.80 2.81
N GLY A 47 -6.24 25.63 2.72
CA GLY A 47 -5.86 24.67 1.68
C GLY A 47 -4.65 23.82 2.04
N PHE A 48 -4.22 23.86 3.29
CA PHE A 48 -3.20 23.01 3.84
C PHE A 48 -3.66 22.25 5.08
N TYR A 49 -2.88 21.25 5.48
CA TYR A 49 -3.06 20.58 6.77
C TYR A 49 -1.72 20.32 7.46
N ASN A 50 -1.73 20.18 8.77
CA ASN A 50 -0.64 19.71 9.61
C ASN A 50 -1.12 18.53 10.46
N LEU A 51 -0.18 17.69 10.88
CA LEU A 51 -0.46 16.52 11.70
C LEU A 51 0.30 16.63 13.01
N SER A 52 -0.36 16.25 14.11
CA SER A 52 0.25 16.31 15.43
C SER A 52 -0.31 15.28 16.39
N ILE A 53 0.51 14.80 17.32
CA ILE A 53 0.12 14.03 18.50
C ILE A 53 -0.10 14.99 19.67
N GLY A 54 -0.99 14.65 20.60
CA GLY A 54 -1.22 15.43 21.83
C GLY A 54 -1.86 16.79 21.55
N GLU A 55 -3.02 16.81 20.88
CA GLU A 55 -3.81 18.03 20.61
C GLU A 55 -3.09 19.19 19.89
N GLY A 56 -1.95 18.95 19.23
CA GLY A 56 -1.20 20.01 18.54
C GLY A 56 0.24 20.17 19.00
N GLU A 57 0.64 19.49 20.07
CA GLU A 57 1.93 19.70 20.71
C GLU A 57 3.10 19.13 19.90
N ILE A 58 2.97 17.89 19.42
CA ILE A 58 4.08 17.16 18.81
C ILE A 58 3.81 17.00 17.31
N PRO A 59 4.51 17.74 16.43
CA PRO A 59 4.33 17.60 14.99
C PRO A 59 4.78 16.21 14.51
N VAL A 60 4.03 15.62 13.58
CA VAL A 60 4.38 14.34 12.96
C VAL A 60 4.27 14.40 11.46
N PHE A 61 5.07 13.57 10.80
CA PHE A 61 5.18 13.55 9.35
C PHE A 61 5.04 12.11 8.85
N PRO A 62 4.23 11.82 7.82
CA PRO A 62 4.15 10.47 7.28
C PRO A 62 5.52 10.05 6.73
N THR A 63 5.87 8.76 6.87
CA THR A 63 7.07 8.25 6.21
C THR A 63 6.92 8.30 4.70
N ARG A 64 8.05 8.14 4.00
CA ARG A 64 8.12 8.14 2.53
C ARG A 64 7.08 7.22 1.91
N GLU A 65 6.98 6.01 2.45
CA GLU A 65 6.23 4.91 1.88
C GLU A 65 4.71 5.15 1.97
N CYS A 66 4.25 5.90 2.97
CA CYS A 66 2.82 6.15 3.19
C CYS A 66 2.37 7.59 2.92
N TRP A 67 3.23 8.49 2.42
CA TRP A 67 2.84 9.88 2.21
C TRP A 67 1.60 10.03 1.33
N PHE A 68 1.59 9.47 0.12
CA PHE A 68 0.44 9.59 -0.78
C PHE A 68 -0.85 8.99 -0.21
N LEU A 69 -0.71 7.95 0.61
CA LEU A 69 -1.83 7.35 1.34
C LEU A 69 -2.35 8.27 2.43
N CYS A 70 -1.45 8.88 3.20
CA CYS A 70 -1.81 9.89 4.21
C CYS A 70 -2.61 11.04 3.57
N ASP A 71 -2.11 11.61 2.48
CA ASP A 71 -2.76 12.68 1.69
C ASP A 71 -4.19 12.32 1.25
N TYR A 72 -4.45 11.03 1.02
CA TYR A 72 -5.76 10.50 0.67
C TYR A 72 -6.65 10.31 1.91
N PHE A 73 -6.15 9.66 2.95
CA PHE A 73 -6.92 9.36 4.17
C PHE A 73 -7.33 10.61 4.93
N VAL A 74 -6.49 11.65 4.99
CA VAL A 74 -6.83 12.93 5.65
C VAL A 74 -8.04 13.63 5.02
N ARG A 75 -8.58 13.16 3.89
CA ARG A 75 -9.77 13.75 3.24
C ARG A 75 -11.08 13.14 3.74
N SER A 76 -11.01 12.05 4.52
CA SER A 76 -12.18 11.33 5.03
C SER A 76 -11.95 11.00 6.51
N GLU A 77 -12.66 11.68 7.41
CA GLU A 77 -12.59 11.42 8.85
C GLU A 77 -12.85 9.94 9.16
N LYS A 78 -13.87 9.35 8.50
CA LYS A 78 -14.17 7.92 8.64
C LYS A 78 -12.97 7.02 8.32
N LEU A 79 -12.23 7.30 7.26
CA LEU A 79 -11.06 6.48 6.91
C LEU A 79 -9.87 6.78 7.84
N TRP A 80 -9.71 8.03 8.24
CA TRP A 80 -8.68 8.46 9.18
C TRP A 80 -8.78 7.73 10.52
N ASP A 81 -9.99 7.54 11.03
CA ASP A 81 -10.21 6.84 12.30
C ASP A 81 -9.93 5.34 12.22
N MET A 82 -9.98 4.75 11.02
CA MET A 82 -9.77 3.32 10.78
C MET A 82 -8.33 2.97 10.44
N VAL A 83 -7.54 3.93 9.97
CA VAL A 83 -6.22 3.67 9.41
C VAL A 83 -5.11 3.80 10.46
N GLN A 84 -4.07 2.99 10.27
CA GLN A 84 -2.81 3.04 10.99
C GLN A 84 -1.70 3.24 9.95
N LEU A 85 -0.81 4.19 10.20
CA LEU A 85 0.28 4.58 9.28
C LEU A 85 1.60 4.68 10.02
N GLN A 86 2.70 4.79 9.27
CA GLN A 86 4.01 5.12 9.84
C GLN A 86 4.22 6.63 9.83
N PHE A 87 4.71 7.16 10.96
CA PHE A 87 5.13 8.55 11.06
C PHE A 87 6.59 8.65 11.50
N THR A 88 7.17 9.82 11.26
CA THR A 88 8.50 10.24 11.69
C THR A 88 8.43 11.69 12.22
N TYR A 89 9.43 12.08 12.98
CA TYR A 89 9.60 13.42 13.54
C TYR A 89 10.23 14.42 12.56
N HIS A 90 10.75 13.95 11.42
CA HIS A 90 11.36 14.81 10.42
C HIS A 90 10.65 14.74 9.07
N TYR A 91 10.62 15.87 8.37
CA TYR A 91 10.10 15.93 7.02
C TYR A 91 11.01 15.16 6.03
N SER A 92 10.42 14.68 4.94
CA SER A 92 11.16 14.14 3.81
C SER A 92 10.49 14.50 2.48
N ILE A 93 11.26 15.09 1.55
CA ILE A 93 10.80 15.45 0.20
C ILE A 93 10.97 14.25 -0.73
N PHE A 94 9.91 13.89 -1.46
CA PHE A 94 9.95 12.80 -2.43
C PHE A 94 9.24 13.16 -3.72
N GLY A 95 9.82 12.71 -4.83
CA GLY A 95 9.15 12.56 -6.11
C GLY A 95 9.13 11.09 -6.51
N SER A 96 7.99 10.61 -7.00
CA SER A 96 7.92 9.32 -7.68
C SER A 96 7.65 9.56 -9.16
N ALA A 97 8.39 8.85 -10.02
CA ALA A 97 8.05 8.77 -11.42
C ALA A 97 6.87 7.78 -11.55
N PRO A 98 5.82 8.13 -12.31
CA PRO A 98 4.69 7.24 -12.48
C PRO A 98 5.07 6.00 -13.30
N LEU A 99 4.80 4.79 -12.79
CA LEU A 99 4.96 3.56 -13.57
C LEU A 99 3.69 3.34 -14.38
N ARG A 100 3.79 2.79 -15.59
CA ARG A 100 2.64 2.46 -16.43
C ARG A 100 2.37 0.95 -16.34
N GLY A 101 1.10 0.54 -16.29
CA GLY A 101 0.77 -0.88 -16.29
C GLY A 101 -0.73 -1.18 -16.26
N LEU A 102 -1.09 -2.26 -15.56
CA LEU A 102 -2.42 -2.88 -15.57
C LEU A 102 -3.43 -2.11 -14.73
N ASP A 103 -4.67 -2.03 -15.22
CA ASP A 103 -5.82 -1.54 -14.44
C ASP A 103 -6.15 -2.53 -13.31
N PHE A 104 -6.00 -2.08 -12.06
CA PHE A 104 -6.23 -2.92 -10.88
C PHE A 104 -7.67 -3.43 -10.79
N SER A 105 -8.68 -2.59 -11.09
CA SER A 105 -10.08 -2.99 -11.02
C SER A 105 -10.37 -4.09 -12.03
N LYS A 106 -9.91 -3.91 -13.27
CA LYS A 106 -10.10 -4.90 -14.33
C LYS A 106 -9.36 -6.20 -14.02
N ALA A 107 -8.16 -6.13 -13.45
CA ALA A 107 -7.39 -7.31 -13.03
C ALA A 107 -8.10 -8.09 -11.92
N LEU A 108 -8.60 -7.38 -10.90
CA LEU A 108 -9.35 -7.98 -9.80
C LEU A 108 -10.66 -8.60 -10.29
N ASP A 109 -11.41 -7.93 -11.16
CA ASP A 109 -12.64 -8.45 -11.75
C ASP A 109 -12.38 -9.75 -12.54
N ILE A 110 -11.30 -9.80 -13.32
CA ILE A 110 -10.90 -11.00 -14.05
C ILE A 110 -10.53 -12.11 -13.07
N ALA A 111 -9.71 -11.83 -12.06
CA ALA A 111 -9.31 -12.79 -11.05
C ALA A 111 -10.52 -13.38 -10.29
N LEU A 112 -11.48 -12.54 -9.91
CA LEU A 112 -12.73 -12.95 -9.27
C LEU A 112 -13.61 -13.82 -10.20
N LYS A 113 -13.73 -13.45 -11.48
CA LYS A 113 -14.54 -14.19 -12.47
C LYS A 113 -13.94 -15.55 -12.83
N GLU A 114 -12.63 -15.65 -12.97
CA GLU A 114 -11.96 -16.88 -13.36
C GLU A 114 -11.96 -17.95 -12.27
N LYS A 115 -12.32 -17.61 -11.02
CA LYS A 115 -12.29 -18.50 -9.83
C LYS A 115 -10.93 -19.20 -9.63
N LYS A 116 -9.86 -18.65 -10.21
CA LYS A 116 -8.52 -19.20 -10.07
C LYS A 116 -7.94 -18.74 -8.74
N TYR A 117 -7.22 -19.64 -8.09
CA TYR A 117 -6.59 -19.37 -6.81
C TYR A 117 -5.48 -18.32 -6.94
N ILE A 118 -4.82 -18.23 -8.09
CA ILE A 118 -3.77 -17.26 -8.42
C ILE A 118 -3.97 -16.80 -9.87
N SER A 119 -3.98 -15.48 -10.08
CA SER A 119 -4.01 -14.83 -11.39
C SER A 119 -2.76 -13.97 -11.54
N LYS A 120 -1.96 -14.25 -12.57
CA LYS A 120 -0.74 -13.52 -12.88
C LYS A 120 -0.99 -12.70 -14.14
N PHE A 121 -0.69 -11.42 -14.08
CA PHE A 121 -0.83 -10.51 -15.21
C PHE A 121 0.55 -9.96 -15.54
N TYR A 122 0.98 -10.17 -16.78
CA TYR A 122 2.31 -9.84 -17.29
C TYR A 122 2.21 -8.96 -18.52
N HIS A 123 3.25 -8.18 -18.79
CA HIS A 123 3.41 -7.43 -20.04
C HIS A 123 4.53 -8.05 -20.88
N PRO A 124 4.32 -8.40 -22.16
CA PRO A 124 5.33 -9.02 -23.02
C PRO A 124 6.56 -8.13 -23.27
N GLU A 125 7.67 -8.78 -23.66
CA GLU A 125 9.00 -8.20 -23.80
C GLU A 125 9.10 -7.10 -24.88
N SER A 126 9.95 -6.12 -24.58
CA SER A 126 10.52 -5.08 -25.45
C SER A 126 9.61 -3.90 -25.87
N LEU A 127 9.64 -2.84 -25.08
CA LEU A 127 9.86 -1.50 -25.60
C LEU A 127 11.05 -0.92 -24.84
N GLU A 128 12.12 -0.57 -25.57
CA GLU A 128 13.26 0.15 -24.99
C GLU A 128 12.74 1.45 -24.35
N ASP A 129 13.27 1.77 -23.16
CA ASP A 129 13.00 2.95 -22.32
C ASP A 129 11.80 2.93 -21.33
N ASP A 130 10.95 1.89 -21.30
CA ASP A 130 9.83 1.82 -20.34
C ASP A 130 10.15 0.98 -19.08
N ILE A 131 9.65 1.43 -17.92
CA ILE A 131 9.75 0.70 -16.65
C ILE A 131 8.48 -0.15 -16.46
N PHE A 132 8.64 -1.47 -16.56
CA PHE A 132 7.54 -2.43 -16.42
C PHE A 132 7.38 -2.97 -15.00
N SER A 133 6.14 -3.32 -14.65
CA SER A 133 5.79 -4.02 -13.42
C SER A 133 4.77 -5.14 -13.69
N SER A 134 4.88 -6.21 -12.92
CA SER A 134 4.00 -7.37 -12.94
C SER A 134 3.10 -7.36 -11.73
N LEU A 135 1.83 -7.73 -11.92
CA LEU A 135 0.88 -7.93 -10.84
C LEU A 135 0.54 -9.40 -10.66
N VAL A 136 0.65 -9.87 -9.42
CA VAL A 136 0.24 -11.21 -9.01
C VAL A 136 -0.92 -11.05 -8.03
N PHE A 137 -2.07 -11.60 -8.37
CA PHE A 137 -3.24 -11.70 -7.51
C PHE A 137 -3.36 -13.13 -7.01
N LYS A 138 -3.70 -13.29 -5.73
CA LYS A 138 -4.06 -14.58 -5.14
C LYS A 138 -5.35 -14.39 -4.37
N ILE A 139 -6.36 -15.16 -4.73
CA ILE A 139 -7.67 -15.14 -4.07
C ILE A 139 -7.91 -16.52 -3.49
N THR A 140 -8.02 -16.58 -2.17
CA THR A 140 -8.26 -17.84 -1.45
C THR A 140 -9.49 -17.70 -0.58
N SER A 141 -10.23 -18.80 -0.41
CA SER A 141 -11.32 -18.87 0.55
C SER A 141 -10.89 -19.76 1.71
N LYS A 142 -10.94 -19.21 2.94
CA LYS A 142 -10.57 -19.93 4.16
C LYS A 142 -11.56 -19.59 5.26
N LYS A 143 -12.22 -20.62 5.83
CA LYS A 143 -13.18 -20.47 6.94
C LYS A 143 -14.28 -19.44 6.67
N ASN A 144 -14.90 -19.49 5.48
CA ASN A 144 -15.93 -18.54 5.03
C ASN A 144 -15.45 -17.09 4.87
N MET A 145 -14.14 -16.87 4.82
CA MET A 145 -13.54 -15.57 4.58
C MET A 145 -12.76 -15.64 3.26
N MET A 146 -13.04 -14.70 2.37
CA MET A 146 -12.24 -14.46 1.18
C MET A 146 -11.02 -13.64 1.56
N GLN A 147 -9.87 -14.08 1.09
CA GLN A 147 -8.59 -13.43 1.26
C GLN A 147 -8.04 -13.09 -0.12
N LEU A 148 -7.78 -11.80 -0.33
CA LEU A 148 -7.07 -11.28 -1.49
C LEU A 148 -5.65 -10.93 -1.05
N GLU A 149 -4.66 -11.43 -1.77
CA GLU A 149 -3.27 -11.02 -1.68
C GLU A 149 -2.84 -10.50 -3.05
N VAL A 150 -2.15 -9.36 -3.09
CA VAL A 150 -1.64 -8.74 -4.32
C VAL A 150 -0.17 -8.43 -4.13
N TRP A 151 0.65 -8.81 -5.10
CA TRP A 151 2.04 -8.40 -5.19
C TRP A 151 2.27 -7.62 -6.48
N GLU A 152 2.85 -6.44 -6.37
CA GLU A 152 3.40 -5.70 -7.49
C GLU A 152 4.93 -5.77 -7.47
N TYR A 153 5.47 -6.34 -8.55
CA TYR A 153 6.90 -6.47 -8.75
C TYR A 153 7.35 -5.61 -9.93
N LYS A 154 8.31 -4.71 -9.70
CA LYS A 154 8.99 -3.98 -10.77
C LYS A 154 10.21 -4.75 -11.26
N VAL A 155 10.36 -4.90 -12.59
CA VAL A 155 11.51 -5.58 -13.19
C VAL A 155 12.81 -4.93 -12.71
N ASN A 156 13.78 -5.77 -12.32
CA ASN A 156 15.07 -5.37 -11.73
C ASN A 156 14.99 -4.68 -10.34
N SER A 157 13.81 -4.61 -9.71
CA SER A 157 13.67 -4.23 -8.31
C SER A 157 13.79 -5.45 -7.40
N ARG A 158 14.32 -5.28 -6.19
CA ARG A 158 14.17 -6.26 -5.09
C ARG A 158 13.03 -5.90 -4.14
N HIS A 159 12.41 -4.75 -4.34
CA HIS A 159 11.29 -4.25 -3.56
C HIS A 159 9.99 -4.61 -4.29
N VAL A 160 9.09 -5.25 -3.54
CA VAL A 160 7.75 -5.62 -3.96
C VAL A 160 6.75 -4.90 -3.08
N TYR A 161 5.73 -4.32 -3.68
CA TYR A 161 4.57 -3.81 -2.96
C TYR A 161 3.60 -4.96 -2.76
N TYR A 162 3.10 -5.10 -1.54
CA TYR A 162 2.18 -6.16 -1.17
C TYR A 162 0.92 -5.54 -0.56
N MET A 163 -0.25 -5.99 -1.00
CA MET A 163 -1.52 -5.66 -0.36
C MET A 163 -2.26 -6.92 0.02
N HIS A 164 -3.01 -6.84 1.11
CA HIS A 164 -3.83 -7.94 1.56
C HIS A 164 -5.16 -7.45 2.12
N ALA A 165 -6.24 -8.12 1.71
CA ALA A 165 -7.60 -7.78 2.09
C ALA A 165 -8.36 -9.04 2.53
N LEU A 166 -9.21 -8.87 3.54
CA LEU A 166 -10.13 -9.91 4.03
C LEU A 166 -11.57 -9.45 3.88
N SER A 167 -12.45 -10.36 3.47
CA SER A 167 -13.87 -10.11 3.33
C SER A 167 -14.68 -11.35 3.69
N GLU A 168 -15.84 -11.15 4.31
CA GLU A 168 -16.80 -12.22 4.65
C GLU A 168 -17.94 -12.32 3.63
N ASP A 169 -18.08 -11.35 2.72
CA ASP A 169 -19.26 -11.13 1.88
C ASP A 169 -18.93 -11.05 0.38
N ASN A 170 -17.91 -11.80 -0.04
CA ASN A 170 -17.39 -11.80 -1.40
C ASN A 170 -16.87 -10.44 -1.90
N PHE A 171 -16.14 -9.72 -1.03
CA PHE A 171 -15.59 -8.39 -1.27
C PHE A 171 -16.65 -7.31 -1.56
N GLN A 172 -17.86 -7.41 -0.99
CA GLN A 172 -18.76 -6.24 -0.95
C GLN A 172 -18.25 -5.24 0.09
N THR A 173 -17.81 -5.77 1.23
CA THR A 173 -17.10 -5.03 2.27
C THR A 173 -15.83 -5.78 2.67
N LEU A 174 -14.81 -5.04 3.07
CA LEU A 174 -13.60 -5.60 3.66
C LEU A 174 -13.69 -5.40 5.17
N THR A 175 -13.24 -6.41 5.92
CA THR A 175 -13.04 -6.34 7.36
C THR A 175 -11.63 -5.89 7.73
N HIS A 176 -10.70 -6.08 6.80
CA HIS A 176 -9.28 -5.78 6.94
C HIS A 176 -8.68 -5.46 5.57
N LEU A 177 -7.81 -4.46 5.53
CA LEU A 177 -6.99 -4.10 4.38
C LEU A 177 -5.64 -3.57 4.86
N ASP A 178 -4.54 -4.24 4.51
CA ASP A 178 -3.21 -3.75 4.81
C ASP A 178 -2.29 -3.78 3.59
N GLY A 179 -1.20 -3.02 3.70
CA GLY A 179 -0.15 -2.99 2.69
C GLY A 179 1.22 -2.91 3.31
N ALA A 180 2.18 -3.52 2.62
CA ALA A 180 3.56 -3.65 3.07
C ALA A 180 4.52 -3.53 1.87
N THR A 181 5.76 -3.19 2.17
CA THR A 181 6.89 -3.38 1.25
C THR A 181 7.68 -4.61 1.69
N ILE A 182 8.08 -5.42 0.71
CA ILE A 182 8.84 -6.64 0.94
C ILE A 182 10.11 -6.59 0.12
N GLN A 183 11.24 -6.87 0.77
CA GLN A 183 12.52 -7.07 0.09
C GLN A 183 12.75 -8.56 -0.14
N PHE A 184 12.85 -8.94 -1.41
CA PHE A 184 13.14 -10.30 -1.85
C PHE A 184 14.55 -10.41 -2.44
N THR A 185 15.10 -11.62 -2.42
CA THR A 185 16.23 -12.03 -3.26
C THR A 185 15.76 -12.35 -4.67
N ASN A 186 16.70 -12.44 -5.62
CA ASN A 186 16.35 -12.75 -7.00
C ASN A 186 15.67 -14.12 -7.15
N SER A 187 16.07 -15.14 -6.38
CA SER A 187 15.43 -16.46 -6.38
C SER A 187 14.00 -16.40 -5.83
N GLU A 188 13.80 -15.68 -4.72
CA GLU A 188 12.48 -15.52 -4.11
C GLU A 188 11.49 -14.76 -5.02
N VAL A 189 11.98 -13.82 -5.83
CA VAL A 189 11.19 -13.17 -6.88
C VAL A 189 10.74 -14.20 -7.93
N GLN A 190 11.64 -15.08 -8.35
CA GLN A 190 11.29 -16.15 -9.29
C GLN A 190 10.26 -17.09 -8.66
N ASP A 191 10.42 -17.47 -7.39
CA ASP A 191 9.45 -18.30 -6.69
C ASP A 191 8.07 -17.63 -6.61
N LEU A 192 8.03 -16.33 -6.29
CA LEU A 192 6.79 -15.55 -6.28
C LEU A 192 6.11 -15.49 -7.66
N LEU A 193 6.90 -15.31 -8.72
CA LEU A 193 6.39 -15.15 -10.09
C LEU A 193 6.03 -16.48 -10.76
N PHE A 194 6.72 -17.58 -10.44
CA PHE A 194 6.64 -18.83 -11.20
C PHE A 194 6.12 -20.02 -10.39
N THR A 195 6.00 -19.90 -9.06
CA THR A 195 5.41 -20.93 -8.20
C THR A 195 4.12 -20.43 -7.54
N ASP A 196 3.40 -21.33 -6.88
CA ASP A 196 2.21 -21.03 -6.08
C ASP A 196 2.53 -20.86 -4.58
N GLU A 197 3.81 -20.98 -4.22
CA GLU A 197 4.27 -20.95 -2.84
C GLU A 197 4.29 -19.53 -2.29
N LYS A 198 3.85 -19.38 -1.03
CA LYS A 198 3.92 -18.10 -0.33
C LYS A 198 5.35 -17.85 0.13
N VAL A 199 6.00 -16.87 -0.49
CA VAL A 199 7.35 -16.44 -0.11
C VAL A 199 7.24 -15.28 0.89
N LYS A 200 7.90 -15.39 2.05
CA LYS A 200 7.85 -14.37 3.11
C LYS A 200 8.74 -13.15 2.83
N GLY A 201 9.83 -13.36 2.09
CA GLY A 201 10.87 -12.36 1.87
C GLY A 201 11.74 -12.13 3.10
N LYS A 202 12.77 -11.29 2.94
CA LYS A 202 13.78 -11.03 3.99
C LYS A 202 13.40 -9.90 4.92
N ASN A 203 12.90 -8.80 4.37
CA ASN A 203 12.47 -7.63 5.13
C ASN A 203 11.03 -7.31 4.76
N TYR A 204 10.13 -7.41 5.73
CA TYR A 204 8.72 -7.11 5.60
C TYR A 204 8.39 -5.89 6.45
N SER A 205 8.00 -4.79 5.84
CA SER A 205 7.64 -3.54 6.53
C SER A 205 6.21 -3.17 6.17
N LYS A 206 5.32 -3.17 7.17
CA LYS A 206 3.95 -2.67 6.96
C LYS A 206 3.98 -1.16 6.77
N VAL A 207 3.22 -0.69 5.80
CA VAL A 207 3.12 0.72 5.43
C VAL A 207 1.80 1.31 5.92
N PHE A 208 0.72 0.54 5.80
CA PHE A 208 -0.59 0.95 6.28
C PHE A 208 -1.44 -0.26 6.68
N ARG A 209 -2.45 -0.01 7.51
CA ARG A 209 -3.48 -0.98 7.89
C ARG A 209 -4.79 -0.28 8.16
N LEU A 210 -5.88 -0.81 7.61
CA LEU A 210 -7.26 -0.43 7.91
C LEU A 210 -7.98 -1.66 8.45
N ASP A 211 -8.69 -1.47 9.57
CA ASP A 211 -9.60 -2.47 10.12
C ASP A 211 -10.99 -1.85 10.28
N GLY A 212 -12.04 -2.65 10.10
CA GLY A 212 -13.42 -2.21 10.24
C GLY A 212 -14.25 -2.49 8.99
N SER A 213 -15.39 -1.83 8.84
CA SER A 213 -16.25 -1.99 7.65
C SER A 213 -15.81 -1.04 6.54
N ILE A 214 -14.99 -1.56 5.63
CA ILE A 214 -14.38 -0.80 4.54
C ILE A 214 -15.15 -1.11 3.25
N SER A 215 -15.67 -0.08 2.59
CA SER A 215 -16.29 -0.24 1.27
C SER A 215 -15.28 -0.78 0.27
N PHE A 216 -15.68 -1.73 -0.57
CA PHE A 216 -14.84 -2.23 -1.66
C PHE A 216 -14.34 -1.14 -2.60
N SER A 217 -15.10 -0.06 -2.80
CA SER A 217 -14.66 1.09 -3.60
C SER A 217 -13.32 1.67 -3.12
N TYR A 218 -13.08 1.66 -1.80
CA TYR A 218 -11.83 2.16 -1.23
C TYR A 218 -10.65 1.24 -1.49
N LEU A 219 -10.85 -0.07 -1.66
CA LEU A 219 -9.77 -0.98 -2.03
C LEU A 219 -9.09 -0.53 -3.30
N HIS A 220 -9.89 -0.23 -4.32
CA HIS A 220 -9.40 0.20 -5.63
C HIS A 220 -8.67 1.54 -5.55
N GLU A 221 -9.24 2.53 -4.84
CA GLU A 221 -8.61 3.84 -4.68
C GLU A 221 -7.28 3.73 -3.92
N ILE A 222 -7.24 2.96 -2.83
CA ILE A 222 -6.03 2.71 -2.04
C ILE A 222 -4.99 1.96 -2.86
N ALA A 223 -5.41 0.94 -3.63
CA ALA A 223 -4.52 0.19 -4.50
C ALA A 223 -3.85 1.10 -5.53
N ARG A 224 -4.60 1.96 -6.22
CA ARG A 224 -4.03 2.92 -7.19
C ARG A 224 -3.07 3.93 -6.61
N ILE A 225 -3.19 4.23 -5.33
CA ILE A 225 -2.31 5.18 -4.63
C ILE A 225 -1.05 4.47 -4.13
N PHE A 226 -1.22 3.26 -3.60
CA PHE A 226 -0.14 2.52 -2.94
C PHE A 226 0.73 1.72 -3.93
N LEU A 227 0.09 1.06 -4.89
CA LEU A 227 0.75 0.34 -5.96
C LEU A 227 1.23 1.37 -6.99
N PRO A 228 2.55 1.51 -7.27
CA PRO A 228 3.07 2.57 -8.14
C PRO A 228 2.65 2.47 -9.63
N LEU A 229 1.72 1.58 -9.97
CA LEU A 229 1.08 1.41 -11.27
C LEU A 229 0.11 2.54 -11.65
N LYS A 230 0.19 3.00 -12.90
CA LYS A 230 -0.85 3.76 -13.59
C LYS A 230 -1.59 2.86 -14.58
N ASP A 231 -2.92 2.84 -14.48
CA ASP A 231 -3.84 2.10 -15.35
C ASP A 231 -3.69 2.56 -16.81
N LEU A 232 -3.09 1.74 -17.69
CA LEU A 232 -2.80 2.19 -19.05
C LEU A 232 -2.97 1.17 -20.18
N TYR A 233 -3.10 -0.15 -19.95
CA TYR A 233 -3.06 -1.10 -21.10
C TYR A 233 -4.04 -2.28 -21.01
N GLU A 234 -4.75 -2.57 -22.11
CA GLU A 234 -5.70 -3.68 -22.25
C GLU A 234 -5.01 -5.01 -22.63
N GLU A 235 -3.83 -4.93 -23.24
CA GLU A 235 -3.09 -6.05 -23.81
C GLU A 235 -2.46 -6.97 -22.75
N ALA A 236 -2.20 -6.44 -21.55
CA ALA A 236 -1.66 -7.20 -20.42
C ALA A 236 -2.70 -8.10 -19.72
N PHE A 237 -3.96 -8.06 -20.17
CA PHE A 237 -5.02 -9.01 -19.78
C PHE A 237 -5.09 -10.24 -20.67
N ASN A 238 -4.20 -10.38 -21.67
CA ASN A 238 -4.01 -11.64 -22.39
C ASN A 238 -3.29 -12.63 -21.48
N VAL A 239 -4.04 -13.23 -20.56
CA VAL A 239 -3.55 -14.24 -19.62
C VAL A 239 -3.09 -15.47 -20.41
N GLU A 240 -1.79 -15.77 -20.41
CA GLU A 240 -1.35 -17.15 -20.58
C GLU A 240 -1.89 -17.93 -19.38
N THR A 241 -3.04 -18.58 -19.55
CA THR A 241 -3.39 -19.66 -18.65
C THR A 241 -2.28 -20.69 -18.82
N PHE A 242 -1.41 -20.86 -17.83
CA PHE A 242 -0.49 -22.00 -17.76
C PHE A 242 -1.32 -23.28 -17.72
N LYS A 243 -1.77 -23.73 -18.89
CA LYS A 243 -2.24 -25.09 -19.13
C LYS A 243 -0.98 -25.90 -19.36
N ASN A 244 -0.55 -26.60 -18.32
CA ASN A 244 0.38 -27.73 -18.36
C ASN A 244 1.62 -27.51 -19.25
N CYS A 245 2.70 -26.99 -18.67
CA CYS A 245 4.02 -27.45 -19.08
C CYS A 245 4.20 -28.85 -18.48
N SER A 246 3.83 -29.89 -19.24
CA SER A 246 4.41 -31.21 -19.04
C SER A 246 5.92 -31.10 -19.22
N LEU A 247 6.65 -31.60 -18.22
CA LEU A 247 8.10 -31.82 -18.23
C LEU A 247 8.56 -32.49 -19.54
#